data_AF-A0A015K1G9-F1
#
_entry.id   AF-A0A015K1G9-F1
#
_cell.length_a   1.000
_cell.length_b   1.000
_cell.length_c   1.000
_cell.angle_alpha   90.00
_cell.angle_beta   90.00
_cell.angle_gamma   90.00
#
_symmetry.space_group_name_H-M   'P 1'
#
loop_
_entity.id
_entity.type
_entity.pdbx_description
1 polymer ?
#
loop_
_entity_poly.entity_id
_entity_poly.type
_entity_poly.pdbx_seq_one_letter_code
_entity_poly.pdbx_strand_id
1 'polypeptide(L)'
;MEEFMLSGDIIEQIKDFYHRELTDEQSLLIDKLILNEELKKRYKMNGLCKDCKQPKITGAWCQCKFQQNFKNWTSGNNEIDKLIQKAQLKAKNHKKILEWIEYDRFENVAYLAKGGFGTIYKAIWKVYIQMGF
;
A
#
# COMPACT_ATOMS: atom_id res chain seq x y z
N MET A 1 -3.30 -13.86 -9.14
CA MET A 1 -3.26 -12.55 -8.46
C MET A 1 -2.15 -11.79 -9.14
N GLU A 2 -2.42 -10.72 -9.88
CA GLU A 2 -1.34 -9.98 -10.55
C GLU A 2 -0.40 -9.41 -9.48
N GLU A 3 0.80 -9.97 -9.39
CA GLU A 3 1.82 -9.53 -8.46
C GLU A 3 2.36 -8.16 -8.92
N PHE A 4 1.87 -7.09 -8.28
CA PHE A 4 2.43 -5.74 -8.39
C PHE A 4 3.75 -5.59 -7.59
N MET A 5 4.54 -6.66 -7.54
CA MET A 5 5.77 -6.75 -6.74
C MET A 5 6.85 -7.42 -7.58
N LEU A 6 8.08 -6.94 -7.47
CA LEU A 6 9.25 -7.61 -8.01
C LEU A 6 9.61 -8.81 -7.13
N SER A 7 10.11 -9.88 -7.75
CA SER A 7 10.69 -11.01 -7.04
C SER A 7 12.00 -10.62 -6.37
N GLY A 8 12.39 -11.38 -5.33
CA GLY A 8 13.67 -11.17 -4.63
C GLY A 8 14.88 -11.23 -5.56
N ASP A 9 14.89 -12.16 -6.51
CA ASP A 9 15.99 -12.34 -7.47
C ASP A 9 16.18 -11.14 -8.40
N ILE A 10 15.09 -10.49 -8.80
CA ILE A 10 15.15 -9.27 -9.60
C ILE A 10 15.68 -8.12 -8.73
N ILE A 11 15.20 -8.01 -7.49
CA ILE A 11 15.62 -6.97 -6.55
C ILE A 11 17.12 -7.07 -6.29
N GLU A 12 17.66 -8.27 -6.04
CA GLU A 12 19.07 -8.48 -5.77
C GLU A 12 19.99 -8.03 -6.93
N GLN A 13 19.52 -8.16 -8.18
CA GLN A 13 20.28 -7.73 -9.36
C GLN A 13 20.30 -6.20 -9.55
N ILE A 14 19.30 -5.48 -9.06
CA ILE A 14 19.13 -4.04 -9.32
C ILE A 14 19.27 -3.17 -8.06
N LYS A 15 19.38 -3.76 -6.86
CA LYS A 15 19.33 -3.04 -5.58
C LYS A 15 20.40 -1.95 -5.43
N ASP A 16 21.55 -2.12 -6.08
CA ASP A 16 22.71 -1.23 -5.94
C ASP A 16 22.76 -0.16 -7.04
N PHE A 17 21.84 -0.18 -8.01
CA PHE A 17 21.83 0.81 -9.08
C PHE A 17 21.29 2.15 -8.59
N TYR A 18 21.97 3.22 -8.97
CA TYR A 18 21.49 4.56 -8.74
C TYR A 18 20.48 4.96 -9.82
N HIS A 19 19.19 4.76 -9.54
CA HIS A 19 18.09 4.99 -10.50
C HIS A 19 18.08 6.37 -11.20
N ARG A 20 18.71 7.40 -10.62
CA ARG A 20 18.79 8.74 -11.24
C ARG A 20 19.89 8.86 -12.29
N GLU A 21 20.88 7.97 -12.28
CA GLU A 21 22.03 7.96 -13.19
C GLU A 21 22.32 6.52 -13.63
N LEU A 22 21.37 5.91 -14.32
CA LEU A 22 21.54 4.58 -14.91
C LEU A 22 22.42 4.66 -16.14
N THR A 23 23.38 3.74 -16.27
CA THR A 23 24.08 3.52 -17.55
C THR A 23 23.13 2.86 -18.56
N ASP A 24 23.45 2.95 -19.86
CA ASP A 24 22.67 2.30 -20.91
C ASP A 24 22.54 0.79 -20.67
N GLU A 25 23.63 0.15 -20.23
CA GLU A 25 23.69 -1.27 -19.88
C GLU A 25 22.76 -1.61 -18.70
N GLN A 26 22.79 -0.80 -17.63
CA GLN A 26 21.91 -0.98 -16.48
C GLN A 26 20.44 -0.78 -16.88
N SER A 27 20.15 0.24 -17.70
CA SER A 27 18.79 0.50 -18.20
C SER A 27 18.27 -0.67 -19.04
N LEU A 28 19.08 -1.22 -19.94
CA LEU A 28 18.75 -2.39 -20.76
C LEU A 28 18.51 -3.64 -19.90
N LEU A 29 19.32 -3.86 -18.86
CA LEU A 29 19.12 -4.96 -17.92
C LEU A 29 17.78 -4.82 -17.18
N ILE A 30 17.44 -3.63 -16.70
CA ILE A 30 16.14 -3.36 -16.06
C ILE A 30 14.99 -3.63 -17.03
N ASP A 31 15.11 -3.18 -18.28
CA ASP A 31 14.06 -3.36 -19.29
C ASP A 31 13.82 -4.84 -19.62
N LYS A 32 14.86 -5.66 -19.51
CA LYS A 32 14.79 -7.12 -19.66
C LYS A 32 14.25 -7.83 -18.42
N LEU A 33 14.63 -7.41 -17.21
CA LEU A 33 14.23 -8.07 -15.96
C LEU A 33 12.80 -7.73 -15.53
N ILE A 34 12.38 -6.47 -15.68
CA ILE A 34 11.08 -5.99 -15.20
C ILE A 34 10.09 -5.93 -16.37
N LEU A 35 9.29 -6.99 -16.54
CA LEU A 35 8.30 -7.05 -17.63
C LEU A 35 7.08 -6.14 -17.40
N ASN A 36 6.76 -5.84 -16.15
CA ASN A 36 5.65 -4.94 -15.83
C ASN A 36 6.06 -3.48 -16.09
N GLU A 37 5.49 -2.88 -17.13
CA GLU A 37 5.78 -1.49 -17.53
C GLU A 37 5.55 -0.46 -16.42
N GLU A 38 4.55 -0.68 -15.56
CA GLU A 38 4.30 0.23 -14.45
C GLU A 38 5.40 0.12 -13.37
N LEU A 39 5.81 -1.10 -13.00
CA LEU A 39 6.91 -1.32 -12.04
C LEU A 39 8.24 -0.80 -12.58
N LYS A 40 8.50 -1.03 -13.87
CA LYS A 40 9.67 -0.51 -14.59
C LYS A 40 9.73 1.01 -14.53
N LYS A 41 8.62 1.68 -14.87
CA LYS A 41 8.51 3.15 -14.79
C LYS A 41 8.70 3.65 -13.36
N ARG A 42 8.07 3.00 -12.38
CA ARG A 42 8.23 3.33 -10.95
C ARG A 42 9.68 3.21 -10.49
N TYR A 43 10.36 2.13 -10.91
CA TYR A 43 11.76 1.90 -10.58
C TYR A 43 12.67 2.99 -11.15
N LYS A 44 12.59 3.23 -12.46
CA LYS A 44 13.45 4.25 -13.12
C LYS A 44 13.18 5.65 -12.58
N MET A 45 11.93 5.97 -12.23
CA MET A 45 11.56 7.31 -11.75
C MET A 45 11.84 7.55 -10.26
N ASN A 46 11.62 6.56 -9.40
CA ASN A 46 11.64 6.75 -7.95
C ASN A 46 12.66 5.87 -7.21
N GLY A 47 13.17 4.82 -7.85
CA GLY A 47 13.99 3.79 -7.22
C GLY A 47 13.22 2.88 -6.26
N LEU A 48 13.97 2.08 -5.51
CA LEU A 48 13.42 1.16 -4.51
C LEU A 48 13.10 1.85 -3.19
N CYS A 49 12.12 1.30 -2.48
CA CYS A 49 11.86 1.67 -1.09
C CYS A 49 12.95 1.10 -0.18
N LYS A 50 13.36 1.87 0.84
CA LYS A 50 14.36 1.41 1.81
C LYS A 50 13.86 0.25 2.68
N ASP A 51 12.57 0.24 2.97
CA ASP A 51 11.96 -0.69 3.93
C ASP A 51 11.62 -2.05 3.30
N CYS A 52 10.92 -2.06 2.15
CA CYS A 52 10.50 -3.31 1.50
C CYS A 52 11.23 -3.66 0.21
N LYS A 53 12.16 -2.81 -0.25
CA LYS A 53 12.92 -2.99 -1.50
C LYS A 53 12.07 -3.04 -2.79
N GLN A 54 10.79 -2.66 -2.74
CA GLN A 54 9.93 -2.58 -3.93
C GLN A 54 9.98 -1.19 -4.59
N PRO A 55 9.73 -1.06 -5.91
CA PRO A 55 9.66 0.23 -6.59
C PRO A 55 8.64 1.17 -5.95
N LYS A 56 9.08 2.39 -5.61
CA LYS A 56 8.18 3.38 -5.00
C LYS A 56 7.20 3.92 -6.03
N ILE A 57 5.97 4.22 -5.58
CA ILE A 57 4.96 4.87 -6.43
C ILE A 57 5.35 6.33 -6.67
N THR A 58 5.83 7.02 -5.63
CA THR A 58 6.36 8.39 -5.69
C THR A 58 7.63 8.49 -4.86
N GLY A 59 8.39 9.58 -4.98
CA GLY A 59 9.63 9.78 -4.23
C GLY A 59 9.52 9.51 -2.72
N ALA A 60 8.35 9.79 -2.11
CA ALA A 60 8.07 9.63 -0.69
C ALA A 60 7.07 8.49 -0.35
N TRP A 61 6.49 7.80 -1.34
CA TRP A 61 5.38 6.86 -1.12
C TRP A 61 5.71 5.42 -1.52
N CYS A 62 5.53 4.49 -0.58
CA CYS A 62 5.60 3.04 -0.76
C CYS A 62 4.37 2.35 -0.17
N GLN A 63 3.84 1.34 -0.85
CA GLN A 63 2.69 0.54 -0.39
C GLN A 63 3.01 -0.33 0.83
N CYS A 64 4.28 -0.64 1.04
CA CYS A 64 4.78 -1.49 2.12
C CYS A 64 4.45 -1.01 3.53
N LYS A 65 4.27 0.31 3.72
CA LYS A 65 3.91 0.87 5.03
C LYS A 65 2.60 0.29 5.58
N PHE A 66 1.70 -0.16 4.71
CA PHE A 66 0.40 -0.71 5.10
C PHE A 66 0.40 -2.23 5.15
N GLN A 67 1.22 -2.87 4.32
CA GLN A 67 1.37 -4.33 4.32
C GLN A 67 1.83 -4.86 5.68
N GLN A 68 2.66 -4.11 6.41
CA GLN A 68 3.08 -4.47 7.78
C GLN A 68 1.89 -4.60 8.73
N ASN A 69 0.85 -3.78 8.54
CA ASN A 69 -0.34 -3.80 9.38
C ASN A 69 -1.34 -4.89 8.97
N PHE A 70 -1.23 -5.51 7.79
CA PHE A 70 -2.18 -6.54 7.34
C PHE A 70 -2.27 -7.74 8.28
N LYS A 71 -1.22 -8.00 9.07
CA LYS A 71 -1.19 -9.07 10.07
C LYS A 71 -1.75 -8.65 11.43
N ASN A 72 -1.82 -7.35 11.69
CA ASN A 72 -2.10 -6.80 13.02
C ASN A 72 -3.58 -6.43 13.22
N TRP A 73 -4.35 -6.28 12.13
CA TRP A 73 -5.79 -5.99 12.21
C TRP A 73 -6.58 -6.97 11.33
N THR A 74 -7.78 -7.33 11.76
CA THR A 74 -8.76 -8.09 10.99
C THR A 74 -10.15 -7.65 11.39
N SER A 75 -11.04 -7.48 10.42
CA SER A 75 -12.46 -7.21 10.69
C SER A 75 -13.22 -8.41 11.25
N GLY A 76 -12.58 -9.59 11.35
CA GLY A 76 -13.25 -10.87 11.55
C GLY A 76 -13.97 -11.38 10.30
N ASN A 77 -13.93 -10.63 9.19
CA ASN A 77 -14.53 -11.01 7.90
C ASN A 77 -13.46 -11.03 6.80
N ASN A 78 -13.11 -12.25 6.37
CA ASN A 78 -12.07 -12.49 5.37
C ASN A 78 -12.33 -11.83 4.00
N GLU A 79 -13.58 -11.64 3.60
CA GLU A 79 -13.91 -11.01 2.32
C GLU A 79 -13.69 -9.50 2.38
N ILE A 80 -14.12 -8.88 3.49
CA ILE A 80 -13.87 -7.46 3.76
C ILE A 80 -12.36 -7.23 3.87
N ASP A 81 -11.64 -8.03 4.64
CA ASP A 81 -10.19 -7.90 4.79
C ASP A 81 -9.47 -7.97 3.44
N LYS A 82 -9.83 -8.94 2.58
CA LYS A 82 -9.28 -9.05 1.22
C LYS A 82 -9.60 -7.82 0.36
N LEU A 83 -10.80 -7.26 0.47
CA LEU A 83 -11.21 -6.06 -0.25
C LEU A 83 -10.36 -4.86 0.18
N ILE A 84 -10.21 -4.66 1.48
CA ILE A 84 -9.43 -3.56 2.06
C ILE A 84 -7.96 -3.69 1.66
N GLN A 85 -7.35 -4.87 1.80
CA GLN A 85 -5.97 -5.12 1.39
C GLN A 85 -5.77 -4.82 -0.10
N LYS A 86 -6.68 -5.28 -0.98
CA LYS A 86 -6.65 -4.95 -2.41
C LYS A 86 -6.74 -3.45 -2.67
N ALA A 87 -7.58 -2.72 -1.93
CA ALA A 87 -7.70 -1.27 -2.05
C ALA A 87 -6.41 -0.57 -1.60
N GLN A 88 -5.82 -0.99 -0.48
CA GLN A 88 -4.56 -0.45 0.06
C GLN A 88 -3.39 -0.71 -0.90
N LEU A 89 -3.31 -1.90 -1.51
CA LEU A 89 -2.33 -2.24 -2.56
C LEU A 89 -2.53 -1.47 -3.87
N LYS A 90 -3.66 -0.77 -4.06
CA LYS A 90 -3.90 0.11 -5.21
C LYS A 90 -3.77 1.59 -4.87
N ALA A 91 -3.57 1.94 -3.60
CA ALA A 91 -3.51 3.32 -3.16
C ALA A 91 -2.27 4.04 -3.70
N LYS A 92 -2.50 5.16 -4.40
CA LYS A 92 -1.43 5.97 -5.02
C LYS A 92 -0.75 6.94 -4.04
N ASN A 93 -1.38 7.22 -2.91
CA ASN A 93 -0.87 8.07 -1.82
C ASN A 93 -1.67 7.82 -0.53
N HIS A 94 -1.22 8.40 0.59
CA HIS A 94 -1.85 8.25 1.91
C HIS A 94 -3.31 8.71 1.97
N LYS A 95 -3.71 9.69 1.15
CA LYS A 95 -5.10 10.20 1.14
C LYS A 95 -6.08 9.27 0.42
N LYS A 96 -5.59 8.25 -0.29
CA LYS A 96 -6.39 7.29 -1.06
C LYS A 96 -6.41 5.91 -0.44
N ILE A 97 -5.97 5.82 0.81
CA ILE A 97 -5.99 4.58 1.57
C ILE A 97 -7.35 4.39 2.21
N LEU A 98 -7.82 3.16 2.15
CA LEU A 98 -8.94 2.70 2.96
C LEU A 98 -8.38 2.13 4.25
N GLU A 99 -8.84 2.66 5.39
CA GLU A 99 -8.44 2.25 6.73
C GLU A 99 -9.59 1.48 7.38
N TRP A 100 -9.27 0.39 8.08
CA TRP A 100 -10.20 -0.30 8.95
C TRP A 100 -10.13 0.31 10.35
N ILE A 101 -11.28 0.68 10.90
CA ILE A 101 -11.40 1.24 12.24
C ILE A 101 -12.25 0.28 13.05
N GLU A 102 -11.66 -0.29 14.11
CA GLU A 102 -12.35 -1.18 15.02
C GLU A 102 -13.54 -0.49 15.70
N TYR A 103 -14.60 -1.26 15.93
CA TYR A 103 -15.87 -0.72 16.45
C TYR A 103 -15.71 -0.09 17.85
N ASP A 104 -14.82 -0.65 18.68
CA ASP A 104 -14.51 -0.18 20.03
C ASP A 104 -13.81 1.19 20.07
N ARG A 105 -13.30 1.67 18.94
CA ARG A 105 -12.75 3.04 18.79
C ARG A 105 -13.84 4.09 18.62
N PHE A 106 -15.10 3.70 18.52
CA PHE A 106 -16.23 4.61 18.42
C PHE A 106 -16.96 4.78 19.75
N GLU A 107 -17.26 6.03 20.11
CA GLU A 107 -18.09 6.40 21.26
C GLU A 107 -19.39 7.06 20.82
N ASN A 108 -20.35 7.11 21.75
CA ASN A 108 -21.62 7.79 21.55
C ASN A 108 -22.30 7.35 20.23
N VAL A 109 -22.22 6.05 19.93
CA VAL A 109 -22.81 5.45 18.74
C VAL A 109 -24.32 5.58 18.84
N ALA A 110 -24.90 6.38 17.95
CA ALA A 110 -26.32 6.65 17.92
C ALA A 110 -26.88 6.35 16.54
N TYR A 111 -28.06 5.71 16.49
CA TYR A 111 -28.77 5.50 15.25
C TYR A 111 -29.08 6.83 14.56
N LEU A 112 -28.92 6.86 13.23
CA LEU A 112 -29.25 8.01 12.40
C LEU A 112 -30.42 7.73 11.46
N ALA A 113 -30.32 6.66 10.65
CA ALA A 113 -31.31 6.32 9.65
C ALA A 113 -31.15 4.87 9.16
N LYS A 114 -32.18 4.32 8.51
CA LYS A 114 -32.11 3.04 7.78
C LYS A 114 -32.59 3.25 6.35
N GLY A 115 -31.83 2.74 5.38
CA GLY A 115 -32.17 2.75 3.95
C GLY A 115 -32.16 1.35 3.36
N GLY A 116 -32.35 1.24 2.05
CA GLY A 116 -32.43 -0.05 1.34
C GLY A 116 -31.14 -0.88 1.41
N PHE A 117 -29.99 -0.25 1.61
CA PHE A 117 -28.67 -0.91 1.62
C PHE A 117 -28.02 -1.01 3.00
N GLY A 118 -28.71 -0.59 4.07
CA GLY A 118 -28.18 -0.72 5.42
C GLY A 118 -28.70 0.29 6.43
N THR A 119 -28.05 0.29 7.60
CA THR A 119 -28.34 1.19 8.73
C THR A 119 -27.17 2.12 8.95
N ILE A 120 -27.47 3.40 9.14
CA ILE A 120 -26.50 4.47 9.34
C ILE A 120 -26.50 4.83 10.82
N TYR A 121 -25.32 4.92 11.40
CA TYR A 121 -25.05 5.39 12.75
C TYR A 121 -24.14 6.61 12.69
N LYS A 122 -24.28 7.51 13.66
CA LYS A 122 -23.31 8.57 13.95
C LYS A 122 -22.52 8.18 15.19
N ALA A 123 -21.24 8.52 15.23
CA ALA A 123 -20.37 8.24 16.37
C ALA A 123 -19.25 9.26 16.47
N ILE A 124 -18.62 9.33 17.64
CA ILE A 124 -17.38 10.06 17.87
C ILE A 124 -16.23 9.06 17.74
N TRP A 125 -15.26 9.35 16.86
CA TRP A 125 -14.08 8.51 16.70
C TRP A 125 -13.00 8.90 17.70
N LYS A 126 -12.59 7.98 18.58
CA LYS A 126 -11.44 8.17 19.48
C LYS A 126 -10.14 8.08 18.71
N VAL A 127 -9.59 9.25 18.35
CA VAL A 127 -8.25 9.36 17.78
C VAL A 127 -7.25 9.43 18.93
N TYR A 128 -6.73 8.28 19.38
CA TYR A 128 -5.46 8.30 20.10
C TYR A 128 -4.38 8.59 19.07
N ILE A 129 -3.77 9.76 19.12
CA ILE A 129 -2.59 10.06 18.31
C ILE A 129 -1.45 9.20 18.87
N GLN A 130 -1.29 7.97 18.38
CA GLN A 130 0.00 7.31 18.43
C GLN A 130 0.86 7.94 17.34
N MET A 131 1.66 8.93 17.72
CA MET A 131 2.82 9.32 16.92
C MET A 131 3.81 8.15 16.94
N GLY A 132 3.78 7.33 15.90
CA GLY A 132 4.77 6.28 15.64
C GLY A 132 4.90 6.09 14.14
N PHE A 133 5.90 6.74 13.55
CA PHE A 133 6.28 6.61 12.14
C PHE A 133 6.98 5.28 11.85
#